data_AF-A0A6G0XPK8-F1
#
_entry.id   AF-A0A6G0XPK8-F1
#
_cell.length_a   1.000
_cell.length_b   1.000
_cell.length_c   1.000
_cell.angle_alpha   90.00
_cell.angle_beta   90.00
_cell.angle_gamma   90.00
#
_symmetry.space_group_name_H-M   'P 1'
#
loop_
_entity.id
_entity.type
_entity.pdbx_description
1 polymer ?
#
loop_
_entity_poly.entity_id
_entity_poly.type
_entity_poly.pdbx_seq_one_letter_code
_entity_poly.pdbx_strand_id
1 'polypeptide(L)'
;MRNNQTGEEVHKILSPAEEKVATNFTDAETGETLEVVEKEPLVEWFANNYKQFGTTLEFVTARSQEGSQFCQGFGGIGGILRWQVDFMEMEYEGESDDDLRDYVFI
;
A
#
# COMPACT_ATOMS: atom_id res chain seq x y z
N MET A 1 2.44 -2.84 -12.06
CA MET A 1 1.78 -2.80 -13.38
C MET A 1 2.60 -1.92 -14.29
N ARG A 2 2.64 -2.16 -15.60
CA ARG A 2 3.48 -1.38 -16.53
C ARG A 2 2.67 -0.77 -17.66
N ASN A 3 2.92 0.50 -17.96
CA ASN A 3 2.40 1.16 -19.15
C ASN A 3 3.32 0.82 -20.34
N ASN A 4 2.78 0.24 -21.41
CA ASN A 4 3.61 -0.23 -22.53
C ASN A 4 4.03 0.88 -23.50
N GLN A 5 3.41 2.06 -23.43
CA GLN A 5 3.79 3.23 -24.22
C GLN A 5 4.91 4.04 -23.56
N THR A 6 4.78 4.31 -22.26
CA THR A 6 5.77 5.12 -21.52
C THR A 6 6.89 4.26 -20.94
N GLY A 7 6.64 2.97 -20.73
CA GLY A 7 7.55 2.06 -20.04
C GLY A 7 7.52 2.20 -18.53
N GLU A 8 6.67 3.06 -17.98
CA GLU A 8 6.61 3.35 -16.54
C GLU A 8 5.94 2.22 -15.76
N GLU A 9 6.46 1.98 -14.57
CA GLU A 9 5.93 0.99 -13.62
C GLU A 9 5.18 1.68 -12.49
N VAL A 10 3.95 1.24 -12.28
CA VAL A 10 3.03 1.75 -11.26
C VAL A 10 2.68 0.61 -10.30
N HIS A 11 2.87 0.84 -9.00
CA HIS A 11 2.43 -0.06 -7.94
C HIS A 11 1.05 0.39 -7.45
N LYS A 12 0.05 -0.50 -7.49
CA LYS A 12 -1.30 -0.22 -6.97
C LYS A 12 -1.66 -1.25 -5.90
N ILE A 13 -2.13 -0.78 -4.76
CA ILE A 13 -2.70 -1.61 -3.70
C ILE A 13 -4.21 -1.60 -3.90
N LEU A 14 -4.78 -2.74 -4.31
CA LEU A 14 -6.20 -2.87 -4.62
C LEU A 14 -6.86 -3.87 -3.69
N SER A 15 -8.03 -3.53 -3.16
CA SER A 15 -8.91 -4.49 -2.52
C SER A 15 -9.51 -5.47 -3.54
N PRO A 16 -10.02 -6.65 -3.10
CA PRO A 16 -10.66 -7.60 -4.00
C PRO A 16 -11.87 -7.04 -4.78
N ALA A 17 -12.49 -5.97 -4.29
CA ALA A 17 -13.57 -5.28 -4.99
C ALA A 17 -13.01 -4.36 -6.08
N GLU A 18 -11.94 -3.62 -5.78
CA GLU A 18 -11.26 -2.71 -6.70
C GLU A 18 -10.54 -3.44 -7.83
N GLU A 19 -10.04 -4.66 -7.58
CA GLU A 19 -9.47 -5.52 -8.62
C GLU A 19 -10.46 -5.86 -9.74
N LYS A 20 -11.77 -5.76 -9.49
CA LYS A 20 -12.81 -6.03 -10.51
C LYS A 20 -13.14 -4.81 -11.35
N VAL A 21 -12.64 -3.64 -10.98
CA VAL A 21 -12.94 -2.37 -11.63
C VAL A 21 -11.92 -2.15 -12.74
N ALA A 22 -12.36 -2.26 -14.00
CA ALA A 22 -11.48 -2.15 -15.17
C ALA A 22 -10.73 -0.82 -15.26
N THR A 23 -11.32 0.28 -14.77
CA THR A 23 -10.67 1.61 -14.77
C THR A 23 -9.44 1.68 -13.88
N ASN A 24 -9.30 0.78 -12.89
CA ASN A 24 -8.09 0.71 -12.07
C ASN A 24 -6.88 0.17 -12.84
N PHE A 25 -7.10 -0.46 -13.99
CA PHE A 25 -6.08 -0.96 -14.90
C PHE A 25 -5.91 -0.06 -16.12
N THR A 26 -6.40 1.19 -16.06
CA THR A 26 -6.19 2.18 -17.11
C THR A 26 -5.29 3.29 -16.59
N ASP A 27 -4.36 3.70 -17.44
CA ASP A 27 -3.52 4.87 -17.22
C ASP A 27 -4.34 6.15 -17.42
N ALA A 28 -4.27 7.08 -16.46
CA ALA A 28 -5.10 8.29 -16.50
C ALA A 28 -4.61 9.32 -17.53
N GLU A 29 -3.32 9.29 -17.88
CA GLU A 29 -2.70 10.24 -18.80
C GLU A 29 -2.75 9.73 -20.24
N THR A 30 -2.39 8.46 -20.45
CA THR A 30 -2.36 7.88 -21.80
C THR A 30 -3.67 7.23 -22.21
N GLY A 31 -4.54 6.90 -21.25
CA GLY A 31 -5.77 6.15 -21.49
C GLY A 31 -5.55 4.69 -21.88
N GLU A 32 -4.31 4.19 -21.81
CA GLU A 32 -3.98 2.81 -22.15
C GLU A 32 -4.24 1.84 -21.00
N THR A 33 -4.41 0.56 -21.34
CA THR A 33 -4.54 -0.50 -20.35
C THR A 33 -3.16 -0.87 -19.81
N LEU A 34 -2.99 -0.77 -18.50
CA LEU A 34 -1.79 -1.17 -17.79
C LEU A 34 -1.66 -2.71 -17.79
N GLU A 35 -0.46 -3.19 -18.09
CA GLU A 35 -0.14 -4.62 -18.03
C GLU A 35 0.19 -5.04 -16.59
N VAL A 36 -0.40 -6.13 -16.12
CA VAL A 36 -0.10 -6.69 -14.80
C VAL A 36 1.19 -7.50 -14.89
N VAL A 37 2.31 -6.88 -14.51
CA VAL A 37 3.64 -7.53 -14.46
C VAL A 37 3.78 -8.46 -13.26
N GLU A 38 3.35 -8.00 -12.09
CA GLU A 38 3.45 -8.73 -10.83
C GLU A 38 2.18 -8.51 -10.00
N LYS A 39 1.75 -9.57 -9.33
CA LYS A 39 0.60 -9.57 -8.42
C LYS A 39 0.92 -10.46 -7.24
N GLU A 40 0.98 -9.86 -6.06
CA GLU A 40 1.20 -10.56 -4.80
C GLU A 40 0.23 -10.06 -3.71
N PRO A 41 -0.23 -10.92 -2.79
CA PRO A 41 -1.02 -10.48 -1.64
C PRO A 41 -0.19 -9.61 -0.69
N LEU A 42 -0.75 -8.48 -0.25
CA LEU A 42 -0.06 -7.55 0.67
C LEU A 42 0.43 -8.23 1.97
N VAL A 43 -0.32 -9.21 2.46
CA VAL A 43 0.06 -10.02 3.63
C VAL A 43 1.34 -10.82 3.39
N GLU A 44 1.49 -11.41 2.20
CA GLU A 44 2.69 -12.16 1.83
C GLU A 44 3.87 -11.21 1.66
N TRP A 45 3.64 -10.04 1.04
CA TRP A 45 4.67 -9.02 0.93
C TRP A 45 5.18 -8.56 2.30
N PHE A 46 4.29 -8.31 3.28
CA PHE A 46 4.72 -7.99 4.64
C PHE A 46 5.53 -9.12 5.25
N ALA A 47 5.10 -10.38 5.10
CA ALA A 47 5.82 -11.53 5.64
C ALA A 47 7.24 -11.68 5.07
N ASN A 48 7.45 -11.27 3.81
CA ASN A 48 8.75 -11.32 3.16
C ASN A 48 9.64 -10.11 3.49
N ASN A 49 9.06 -8.94 3.71
CA ASN A 49 9.81 -7.68 3.78
C ASN A 49 9.90 -7.06 5.19
N TYR A 50 9.10 -7.49 6.18
CA TYR A 50 9.05 -6.83 7.51
C TYR A 50 10.43 -6.70 8.19
N LYS A 51 11.34 -7.67 7.99
CA LYS A 51 12.68 -7.65 8.59
C LYS A 51 13.56 -6.54 8.05
N GLN A 52 13.37 -6.16 6.78
CA GLN A 52 14.16 -5.11 6.14
C GLN A 52 13.85 -3.73 6.74
N PHE A 53 12.62 -3.54 7.23
CA PHE A 53 12.16 -2.30 7.85
C PHE A 53 12.35 -2.27 9.38
N GLY A 54 13.01 -3.27 9.97
CA GLY A 54 13.23 -3.33 11.41
C GLY A 54 11.94 -3.29 12.23
N THR A 55 10.85 -3.86 11.70
CA THR A 55 9.57 -3.97 12.39
C THR A 55 9.30 -5.42 12.82
N THR A 56 8.32 -5.61 13.68
CA THR A 56 7.81 -6.94 14.05
C THR A 56 6.42 -7.09 13.44
N LEU A 57 6.20 -8.17 12.69
CA LEU A 57 4.92 -8.47 12.06
C LEU A 57 4.13 -9.43 12.93
N GLU A 58 2.91 -9.03 13.31
CA GLU A 58 2.00 -9.83 14.13
C GLU A 58 0.67 -10.04 13.40
N PHE A 59 0.20 -11.29 13.35
CA PHE A 59 -1.09 -11.63 12.74
C PHE A 59 -2.19 -11.73 13.80
N VAL A 60 -3.20 -10.87 13.67
CA VAL A 60 -4.36 -10.84 14.56
C VAL A 60 -5.57 -11.42 13.84
N THR A 61 -6.46 -12.08 14.59
CA THR A 61 -7.73 -12.60 14.08
C THR A 61 -8.91 -11.90 14.74
N ALA A 62 -10.03 -11.80 14.04
CA ALA A 62 -11.28 -11.21 14.54
C ALA A 62 -12.03 -12.11 15.56
N ARG A 63 -11.32 -12.92 16.34
CA ARG A 63 -11.93 -13.82 17.34
C ARG A 63 -12.17 -13.13 18.68
N SER A 64 -11.39 -12.10 19.01
CA SER A 64 -11.59 -11.29 20.21
C SER A 64 -12.39 -10.02 19.89
N GLN A 65 -12.87 -9.35 20.92
CA GLN A 65 -13.57 -8.07 20.77
C GLN A 65 -12.63 -7.01 20.18
N GLU A 66 -11.39 -6.95 20.67
CA GLU A 66 -10.34 -6.05 20.21
C GLU A 66 -9.95 -6.35 18.77
N GLY A 67 -9.77 -7.63 18.41
CA GLY A 67 -9.47 -8.03 17.03
C GLY A 67 -10.61 -7.71 16.06
N SER A 68 -11.86 -7.84 16.50
CA SER A 68 -13.03 -7.45 15.70
C SER A 68 -13.09 -5.94 15.47
N GLN A 69 -12.83 -5.14 16.51
CA GLN A 69 -12.72 -3.69 16.41
C GLN A 69 -11.54 -3.26 15.54
N PHE A 70 -10.43 -4.00 15.60
CA PHE A 70 -9.29 -3.74 14.74
C PHE A 70 -9.65 -3.90 13.26
N CYS A 71 -10.29 -5.02 12.90
CA CYS A 71 -10.73 -5.27 11.53
C CYS A 71 -11.80 -4.26 11.05
N GLN A 72 -12.78 -3.94 11.90
CA GLN A 72 -13.91 -3.08 11.50
C GLN A 72 -13.59 -1.59 11.57
N GLY A 73 -12.80 -1.17 12.56
CA GLY A 73 -12.47 0.24 12.82
C GLY A 73 -11.26 0.75 12.05
N PHE A 74 -10.29 -0.12 11.73
CA PHE A 74 -9.04 0.26 11.09
C PHE A 74 -8.78 -0.48 9.76
N GLY A 75 -9.78 -1.19 9.23
CA GLY A 75 -9.64 -1.92 7.95
C GLY A 75 -8.75 -3.17 8.03
N GLY A 76 -8.37 -3.62 9.23
CA GLY A 76 -7.62 -4.86 9.45
C GLY A 76 -6.11 -4.75 9.24
N ILE A 77 -5.58 -3.55 9.06
CA ILE A 77 -4.14 -3.25 8.99
C ILE A 77 -3.80 -2.09 9.93
N GLY A 78 -2.63 -2.15 10.55
CA GLY A 78 -2.19 -1.12 11.49
C GLY A 78 -0.77 -1.35 11.96
N GLY A 79 -0.18 -0.33 12.58
CA GLY A 79 1.18 -0.36 13.10
C GLY A 79 1.28 0.38 14.42
N ILE A 80 2.17 -0.10 15.29
CA ILE A 80 2.53 0.59 16.53
C ILE A 80 3.88 1.28 16.28
N LEU A 81 3.87 2.60 16.31
CA LEU A 81 5.06 3.41 16.09
C LEU A 81 5.91 3.47 17.36
N ARG A 82 7.24 3.46 17.19
CA ARG A 82 8.19 3.58 18.31
C ARG A 82 8.17 4.96 18.96
N TRP A 83 7.81 5.98 18.19
CA TRP A 83 7.78 7.37 18.62
C TRP A 83 6.52 8.04 18.12
N GLN A 84 6.15 9.14 18.77
CA GLN A 84 5.07 9.98 18.29
C GLN A 84 5.49 10.63 16.96
N VAL A 85 4.58 10.59 16.00
CA VAL A 85 4.75 11.20 14.67
C VAL A 85 3.63 12.22 14.49
N ASP A 86 3.96 13.40 13.97
CA ASP A 86 2.97 14.38 13.55
C ASP A 86 2.66 14.19 12.05
N PHE A 87 1.46 13.68 11.77
CA PHE A 87 1.02 13.42 10.41
C PHE A 87 0.49 14.67 9.70
N MET A 88 0.12 15.72 10.44
CA MET A 88 -0.41 16.94 9.84
C MET A 88 0.66 17.74 9.09
N GLU A 89 1.91 17.63 9.53
CA GLU A 89 3.06 18.25 8.85
C GLU A 89 3.44 17.49 7.58
N MET A 90 3.29 16.15 7.55
CA MET A 90 3.62 15.32 6.39
C MET A 90 2.60 15.44 5.24
N GLU A 91 1.32 15.72 5.53
CA GLU A 91 0.29 15.94 4.49
C GLU A 91 0.50 17.26 3.72
N TYR A 92 1.36 18.17 4.24
CA TYR A 92 1.68 19.46 3.62
C TYR A 92 2.77 19.39 2.53
N GLU A 93 3.48 18.26 2.41
CA GLU A 93 4.31 17.95 1.22
C GLU A 93 3.39 17.36 0.14
N GLY A 94 2.59 18.24 -0.46
CA GLY A 94 1.53 17.87 -1.39
C GLY A 94 2.00 17.23 -2.68
N GLU A 95 1.11 16.43 -3.26
CA GLU A 95 0.97 16.18 -4.69
C GLU A 95 2.28 15.96 -5.48
N SER A 96 3.02 14.91 -5.14
CA SER A 96 3.60 13.99 -6.14
C SER A 96 4.08 12.72 -5.45
N ASP A 97 3.51 11.57 -5.83
CA ASP A 97 3.99 10.23 -5.43
C ASP A 97 5.44 9.95 -5.88
N ASP A 98 6.06 10.88 -6.62
CA ASP A 98 7.41 10.76 -7.17
C ASP A 98 8.52 11.24 -6.19
N ASP A 99 8.23 12.20 -5.31
CA ASP A 99 9.23 12.76 -4.38
C ASP A 99 9.43 11.93 -3.09
N LEU A 100 8.50 11.00 -2.78
CA LEU A 100 8.61 10.09 -1.63
C LEU A 100 9.61 8.95 -1.84
N ARG A 101 10.12 8.76 -3.07
CA ARG A 101 11.12 7.71 -3.39
C ARG A 101 12.51 8.04 -2.84
N ASP A 102 12.82 9.31 -2.63
CA ASP A 102 14.13 9.77 -2.15
C ASP A 102 14.25 9.81 -0.61
N TYR A 103 13.14 9.62 0.12
CA TYR A 103 13.13 9.55 1.59
C TYR A 103 13.13 8.12 2.15
N VAL A 104 13.36 7.09 1.32
CA VAL A 104 13.74 5.76 1.82
C VAL A 104 15.21 5.78 2.24
N PHE A 105 15.50 6.44 3.36
CA PHE A 105 16.72 6.26 4.12
C PHE A 105 16.42 6.28 5.62
N ILE A 106 16.33 5.06 6.17
CA ILE A 106 16.92 4.51 7.41
C ILE A 106 16.00 3.43 7.99
#